data_AF-A0A101G6D1-F1
#
_entry.id   AF-A0A101G6D1-F1
#
_cell.length_a   1.000
_cell.length_b   1.000
_cell.length_c   1.000
_cell.angle_alpha   90.00
_cell.angle_beta   90.00
_cell.angle_gamma   90.00
#
_symmetry.space_group_name_H-M   'P 1'
#
loop_
_entity.id
_entity.type
_entity.pdbx_description
1 polymer ?
#
loop_
_entity_poly.entity_id
_entity_poly.type
_entity_poly.pdbx_seq_one_letter_code
_entity_poly.pdbx_strand_id
1 'polypeptide(L)'
;MRTVMCLFLITFLTFTLIPMAFAAAIPIETSIRQQSLDMAKEKSEVEQAINVSKTDPKEFLVNKKDVLGREELVDIKNPNELEYSDAYKVVSANRNIIQALLDGTNLPAVLHTAPYHWEVPVLFKEEATKKPVASFTVAKSDNGWQVVEIGGYLSPEQSYFSSASEGLITFFKENSLKDANSFIHFRIPSLHTDFLYVAADEQEYFVPLIHNRDELHGLKNNTIYTRNELVSAIGPTIKRNLDNPNPAPSGYPSVERNKDHLFLVAFLSMAFIIIAFYGYRKFITKRCAP
;
A
#
# COMPACT_ATOMS: atom_id res chain seq x y z
N MET A 1 45.81 -8.76 -31.15
CA MET A 1 44.61 -9.38 -30.52
C MET A 1 44.61 -9.31 -28.99
N ARG A 2 45.68 -9.74 -28.28
CA ARG A 2 45.72 -9.71 -26.80
C ARG A 2 45.46 -8.33 -26.17
N THR A 3 46.02 -7.26 -26.73
CA THR A 3 45.83 -5.88 -26.24
C THR A 3 44.40 -5.35 -26.43
N VAL A 4 43.76 -5.69 -27.56
CA VAL A 4 42.36 -5.32 -27.83
C VAL A 4 41.41 -6.07 -26.90
N MET A 5 41.71 -7.33 -26.58
CA MET A 5 40.92 -8.15 -25.66
C MET A 5 41.02 -7.66 -24.21
N CYS A 6 42.21 -7.23 -23.75
CA CYS A 6 42.37 -6.62 -22.43
C CYS A 6 41.62 -5.28 -22.31
N LEU A 7 41.66 -4.43 -23.34
CA LEU A 7 40.89 -3.18 -23.36
C LEU A 7 39.38 -3.47 -23.25
N PHE A 8 38.86 -4.43 -24.03
CA PHE A 8 37.45 -4.83 -23.96
C PHE A 8 37.06 -5.37 -22.58
N LEU A 9 37.93 -6.17 -21.95
CA LEU A 9 37.68 -6.72 -20.61
C LEU A 9 37.67 -5.64 -19.53
N ILE A 10 38.59 -4.66 -19.60
CA ILE A 10 38.63 -3.52 -18.67
C ILE A 10 37.41 -2.64 -18.86
N THR A 11 37.02 -2.34 -20.11
CA THR A 11 35.81 -1.54 -20.38
C THR A 11 34.54 -2.26 -19.90
N PHE A 12 34.46 -3.58 -20.05
CA PHE A 12 33.35 -4.40 -19.54
C PHE A 12 33.34 -4.49 -18.01
N LEU A 13 34.50 -4.60 -17.36
CA LEU A 13 34.60 -4.54 -15.89
C LEU A 13 34.19 -3.15 -15.36
N THR A 14 34.57 -2.07 -16.03
CA THR A 14 34.18 -0.72 -15.63
C THR A 14 32.69 -0.44 -15.86
N PHE A 15 32.06 -1.11 -16.86
CA PHE A 15 30.62 -1.00 -17.10
C PHE A 15 29.78 -1.85 -16.14
N THR A 16 30.34 -2.91 -15.56
CA THR A 16 29.70 -3.71 -14.51
C THR A 16 29.94 -3.14 -13.10
N LEU A 17 30.93 -2.26 -12.96
CA LEU A 17 31.19 -1.44 -11.78
C LEU A 17 30.53 -0.06 -11.85
N ILE A 18 29.46 0.12 -12.65
CA ILE A 18 28.55 1.23 -12.38
C ILE A 18 28.05 0.99 -10.95
N PRO A 19 28.37 1.87 -9.99
CA PRO A 19 27.85 1.70 -8.65
C PRO A 19 26.34 1.59 -8.82
N MET A 20 25.77 0.45 -8.41
CA MET A 20 24.33 0.37 -8.21
C MET A 20 24.03 1.61 -7.38
N ALA A 21 23.31 2.56 -7.97
CA ALA A 21 23.03 3.82 -7.34
C ALA A 21 22.07 3.49 -6.19
N PHE A 22 22.63 3.05 -5.06
CA PHE A 22 21.95 3.01 -3.80
C PHE A 22 21.48 4.43 -3.59
N ALA A 23 20.16 4.62 -3.53
CA ALA A 23 19.58 5.90 -3.21
C ALA A 23 20.32 6.41 -1.97
N ALA A 24 21.03 7.53 -2.09
CA ALA A 24 21.81 8.05 -0.98
C ALA A 24 20.88 8.21 0.23
N ALA A 25 21.35 7.81 1.41
CA ALA A 25 20.57 7.99 2.63
C ALA A 25 20.24 9.50 2.78
N ILE A 26 18.96 9.79 3.00
CA ILE A 26 18.45 11.13 3.27
C ILE A 26 18.00 11.21 4.72
N PRO A 27 17.86 12.41 5.31
CA PRO A 27 17.29 12.53 6.65
C PRO A 27 15.92 11.82 6.74
N ILE A 28 15.70 11.07 7.82
CA ILE A 28 14.46 10.27 8.02
C ILE A 28 13.20 11.12 7.88
N GLU A 29 13.28 12.37 8.32
CA GLU A 29 12.22 13.37 8.18
C GLU A 29 11.83 13.60 6.72
N THR A 30 12.82 13.75 5.83
CA THR A 30 12.56 13.90 4.40
C THR A 30 11.90 12.64 3.84
N SER A 31 12.37 11.46 4.25
CA SER A 31 11.81 10.18 3.79
C SER A 31 10.35 9.99 4.22
N ILE A 32 10.02 10.33 5.47
CA ILE A 32 8.65 10.27 6.01
C ILE A 32 7.75 11.29 5.30
N ARG A 33 8.16 12.56 5.20
CA ARG A 33 7.35 13.61 4.57
C ARG A 33 7.07 13.33 3.08
N GLN A 34 7.95 12.62 2.38
CA GLN A 34 7.72 12.21 0.99
C GLN A 34 6.55 11.23 0.82
N GLN A 35 6.11 10.55 1.88
CA GLN A 35 4.94 9.66 1.85
C GLN A 35 3.61 10.39 2.15
N SER A 36 3.65 11.69 2.48
CA SER A 36 2.42 12.45 2.77
C SER A 36 1.59 12.71 1.52
N LEU A 37 0.28 12.89 1.71
CA LEU A 37 -0.61 13.26 0.61
C LEU A 37 -0.26 14.61 0.00
N ASP A 38 0.26 15.55 0.80
CA ASP A 38 0.68 16.87 0.33
C ASP A 38 1.77 16.83 -0.75
N MET A 39 2.60 15.78 -0.72
CA MET A 39 3.69 15.56 -1.67
C MET A 39 3.30 14.60 -2.80
N ALA A 40 2.08 14.04 -2.76
CA ALA A 40 1.62 13.04 -3.71
C ALA A 40 1.16 13.66 -5.03
N LYS A 41 1.42 12.97 -6.14
CA LYS A 41 0.96 13.40 -7.47
C LYS A 41 -0.57 13.34 -7.58
N GLU A 42 -1.16 12.37 -6.88
CA GLU A 42 -2.59 12.07 -6.84
C GLU A 42 -3.36 12.90 -5.81
N LYS A 43 -2.74 13.87 -5.12
CA LYS A 43 -3.36 14.67 -4.05
C LYS A 43 -4.77 15.14 -4.38
N SER A 44 -4.91 15.90 -5.46
CA SER A 44 -6.18 16.53 -5.84
C SER A 44 -7.26 15.49 -6.14
N GLU A 45 -6.90 14.33 -6.70
CA GLU A 45 -7.85 13.25 -7.00
C GLU A 45 -8.34 12.56 -5.72
N VAL A 46 -7.44 12.35 -4.75
CA VAL A 46 -7.78 11.76 -3.44
C VAL A 46 -8.65 12.72 -2.63
N GLU A 47 -8.28 14.01 -2.55
CA GLU A 47 -9.09 15.02 -1.87
C GLU A 47 -10.48 15.17 -2.50
N GLN A 48 -10.54 15.14 -3.84
CA GLN A 48 -11.81 15.13 -4.54
C GLN A 48 -12.65 13.90 -4.17
N ALA A 49 -12.05 12.70 -4.18
CA ALA A 49 -12.73 11.46 -3.82
C ALA A 49 -13.32 11.48 -2.40
N ILE A 50 -12.65 12.14 -1.46
CA ILE A 50 -13.15 12.35 -0.09
C ILE A 50 -14.35 13.30 -0.11
N ASN A 51 -14.24 14.43 -0.80
CA ASN A 51 -15.25 15.49 -0.78
C ASN A 51 -16.53 15.17 -1.56
N VAL A 52 -16.44 14.36 -2.62
CA VAL A 52 -17.58 13.99 -3.49
C VAL A 52 -18.05 12.55 -3.28
N SER A 53 -17.56 11.89 -2.22
CA SER A 53 -17.94 10.52 -1.90
C SER A 53 -19.47 10.36 -1.85
N LYS A 54 -19.99 9.29 -2.45
CA LYS A 54 -21.43 8.94 -2.36
C LYS A 54 -21.89 8.70 -0.92
N THR A 55 -20.94 8.36 -0.05
CA THR A 55 -21.16 8.16 1.38
C THR A 55 -20.17 9.03 2.12
N ASP A 56 -20.64 10.08 2.78
CA ASP A 56 -19.80 10.92 3.64
C ASP A 56 -19.28 10.06 4.81
N PRO A 57 -17.95 9.92 4.98
CA PRO A 57 -17.39 9.11 6.06
C PRO A 57 -17.83 9.52 7.47
N LYS A 58 -17.95 10.82 7.75
CA LYS A 58 -18.35 11.31 9.08
C LYS A 58 -19.83 11.03 9.33
N GLU A 59 -20.68 11.24 8.33
CA GLU A 59 -22.10 10.88 8.43
C GLU A 59 -22.29 9.39 8.66
N PHE A 60 -21.54 8.55 7.91
CA PHE A 60 -21.61 7.11 8.08
C PHE A 60 -21.20 6.68 9.49
N LEU A 61 -20.07 7.18 10.01
CA LEU A 61 -19.57 6.83 11.34
C LEU A 61 -20.59 7.15 12.42
N VAL A 62 -21.20 8.35 12.39
CA VAL A 62 -22.21 8.75 13.37
C VAL A 62 -23.51 7.95 13.23
N ASN A 63 -23.98 7.72 12.00
CA ASN A 63 -25.23 7.01 11.74
C ASN A 63 -25.13 5.49 11.98
N LYS A 64 -23.92 4.92 11.95
CA LYS A 64 -23.67 3.48 12.09
C LYS A 64 -22.87 3.12 13.34
N LYS A 65 -22.63 4.03 14.27
CA LYS A 65 -21.80 3.80 15.46
C LYS A 65 -22.21 2.57 16.27
N ASP A 66 -23.51 2.32 16.43
CA ASP A 66 -24.03 1.15 17.18
C ASP A 66 -23.71 -0.18 16.46
N VAL A 67 -23.69 -0.16 15.12
CA VAL A 67 -23.34 -1.33 14.29
C VAL A 67 -21.82 -1.54 14.27
N LEU A 68 -21.06 -0.45 14.26
CA LEU A 68 -19.61 -0.48 14.30
C LEU A 68 -19.07 -0.94 15.67
N GLY A 69 -19.83 -0.72 16.75
CA GLY A 69 -19.49 -1.18 18.10
C GLY A 69 -18.21 -0.56 18.66
N ARG A 70 -17.88 0.67 18.25
CA ARG A 70 -16.66 1.39 18.67
C ARG A 70 -16.95 2.29 19.86
N GLU A 71 -16.23 2.08 20.96
CA GLU A 71 -16.39 2.87 22.18
C GLU A 71 -16.06 4.36 21.94
N GLU A 72 -15.12 4.64 21.06
CA GLU A 72 -14.67 5.99 20.73
C GLU A 72 -15.74 6.83 20.01
N LEU A 73 -16.76 6.19 19.42
CA LEU A 73 -17.85 6.86 18.70
C LEU A 73 -19.09 7.12 19.58
N VAL A 74 -19.17 6.53 20.78
CA VAL A 74 -20.39 6.50 21.60
C VAL A 74 -20.93 7.90 21.87
N ASP A 75 -20.06 8.83 22.27
CA ASP A 75 -20.44 10.18 22.69
C ASP A 75 -20.66 11.16 21.53
N ILE A 76 -20.32 10.75 20.30
CA ILE A 76 -20.37 11.61 19.11
C ILE A 76 -21.80 11.64 18.58
N LYS A 77 -22.40 12.84 18.52
CA LYS A 77 -23.81 13.02 18.15
C LYS A 77 -23.99 13.58 16.75
N ASN A 78 -23.00 14.31 16.24
CA ASN A 78 -23.08 15.03 14.99
C ASN A 78 -21.78 14.89 14.16
N PRO A 79 -21.87 14.66 12.83
CA PRO A 79 -20.71 14.62 11.94
C PRO A 79 -19.81 15.87 11.97
N ASN A 80 -20.33 17.03 12.37
CA ASN A 80 -19.56 18.27 12.47
C ASN A 80 -18.57 18.29 13.64
N GLU A 81 -18.80 17.42 14.64
CA GLU A 81 -17.87 17.18 15.75
C GLU A 81 -16.65 16.37 15.29
N LEU A 82 -16.65 15.87 14.05
CA LEU A 82 -15.56 15.14 13.44
C LEU A 82 -14.76 16.01 12.47
N GLU A 83 -13.47 15.73 12.37
CA GLU A 83 -12.58 16.23 11.33
C GLU A 83 -11.65 15.13 10.81
N TYR A 84 -11.11 15.36 9.62
CA TYR A 84 -10.11 14.49 9.03
C TYR A 84 -8.71 14.93 9.46
N SER A 85 -7.86 13.96 9.78
CA SER A 85 -6.41 14.16 9.89
C SER A 85 -5.76 14.04 8.52
N ASP A 86 -4.43 14.18 8.48
CA ASP A 86 -3.63 13.98 7.28
C ASP A 86 -3.79 12.54 6.78
N ALA A 87 -3.91 12.38 5.47
CA ALA A 87 -3.94 11.06 4.85
C ALA A 87 -2.52 10.49 4.74
N TYR A 88 -2.38 9.19 4.95
CA TYR A 88 -1.12 8.48 4.81
C TYR A 88 -1.25 7.28 3.86
N LYS A 89 -0.14 6.95 3.19
CA LYS A 89 -0.08 5.92 2.16
C LYS A 89 0.17 4.55 2.77
N VAL A 90 -0.65 3.56 2.43
CA VAL A 90 -0.52 2.17 2.88
C VAL A 90 -0.34 1.25 1.68
N VAL A 91 0.84 0.65 1.57
CA VAL A 91 1.15 -0.36 0.56
C VAL A 91 0.54 -1.70 0.95
N SER A 92 -0.17 -2.35 0.03
CA SER A 92 -0.76 -3.67 0.26
C SER A 92 0.23 -4.77 -0.11
N ALA A 93 0.62 -5.60 0.86
CA ALA A 93 1.56 -6.69 0.62
C ALA A 93 0.98 -7.70 -0.38
N ASN A 94 1.69 -7.91 -1.49
CA ASN A 94 1.41 -8.96 -2.46
C ASN A 94 2.43 -10.09 -2.32
N ARG A 95 2.27 -11.15 -3.11
CA ARG A 95 3.19 -12.30 -3.10
C ARG A 95 4.65 -11.91 -3.30
N ASN A 96 4.94 -10.90 -4.12
CA ASN A 96 6.31 -10.47 -4.39
C ASN A 96 6.94 -9.82 -3.16
N ILE A 97 6.19 -8.99 -2.43
CA ILE A 97 6.64 -8.38 -1.16
C ILE A 97 6.97 -9.48 -0.16
N ILE A 98 6.06 -10.44 -0.02
CA ILE A 98 6.24 -11.55 0.92
C ILE A 98 7.47 -12.39 0.56
N GLN A 99 7.64 -12.73 -0.72
CA GLN A 99 8.80 -13.47 -1.19
C GLN A 99 10.10 -12.68 -0.97
N ALA A 100 10.09 -11.38 -1.27
CA ALA A 100 11.26 -10.53 -1.08
C ALA A 100 11.68 -10.43 0.39
N LEU A 101 10.71 -10.34 1.30
CA LEU A 101 10.93 -10.36 2.74
C LEU A 101 11.55 -11.69 3.20
N LEU A 102 11.01 -12.82 2.77
CA LEU A 102 11.46 -14.16 3.18
C LEU A 102 12.84 -14.53 2.61
N ASP A 103 13.10 -14.16 1.35
CA ASP A 103 14.34 -14.51 0.65
C ASP A 103 15.49 -13.55 0.94
N GLY A 104 15.20 -12.45 1.65
CA GLY A 104 16.20 -11.44 1.95
C GLY A 104 16.61 -10.61 0.73
N THR A 105 15.75 -10.46 -0.27
CA THR A 105 16.07 -9.68 -1.49
C THR A 105 15.71 -8.19 -1.33
N ASN A 106 15.79 -7.41 -2.42
CA ASN A 106 15.55 -5.96 -2.42
C ASN A 106 14.06 -5.63 -2.21
N LEU A 107 13.65 -5.59 -0.94
CA LEU A 107 12.29 -5.25 -0.52
C LEU A 107 11.87 -3.80 -0.83
N PRO A 108 12.73 -2.75 -0.70
CA PRO A 108 12.34 -1.39 -1.07
C PRO A 108 11.81 -1.30 -2.51
N ALA A 109 12.51 -1.92 -3.47
CA ALA A 109 12.12 -1.89 -4.88
C ALA A 109 10.74 -2.51 -5.13
N VAL A 110 10.43 -3.61 -4.43
CA VAL A 110 9.13 -4.28 -4.57
C VAL A 110 8.02 -3.50 -3.87
N LEU A 111 8.30 -2.91 -2.70
CA LEU A 111 7.34 -2.06 -1.98
C LEU A 111 6.96 -0.81 -2.79
N HIS A 112 7.93 -0.13 -3.44
CA HIS A 112 7.67 1.08 -4.22
C HIS A 112 6.81 0.87 -5.46
N THR A 113 6.72 -0.36 -5.97
CA THR A 113 5.95 -0.71 -7.17
C THR A 113 4.64 -1.42 -6.86
N ALA A 114 4.37 -1.71 -5.60
CA ALA A 114 3.19 -2.43 -5.17
C ALA A 114 1.93 -1.54 -5.12
N PRO A 115 0.73 -2.14 -5.23
CA PRO A 115 -0.52 -1.42 -5.06
C PRO A 115 -0.61 -0.79 -3.66
N TYR A 116 -1.21 0.39 -3.58
CA TYR A 116 -1.42 1.11 -2.33
C TYR A 116 -2.80 1.76 -2.31
N HIS A 117 -3.20 2.16 -1.11
CA HIS A 117 -4.35 3.02 -0.85
C HIS A 117 -3.94 4.13 0.12
N TRP A 118 -4.82 5.10 0.31
CA TRP A 118 -4.69 6.12 1.34
C TRP A 118 -5.61 5.77 2.50
N GLU A 119 -5.11 5.92 3.72
CA GLU A 119 -5.93 5.85 4.93
C GLU A 119 -6.00 7.24 5.55
N VAL A 120 -7.19 7.62 6.00
CA VAL A 120 -7.50 8.96 6.53
C VAL A 120 -8.06 8.80 7.94
N PRO A 121 -7.31 9.16 8.98
CA PRO A 121 -7.83 9.16 10.35
C PRO A 121 -8.93 10.20 10.53
N VAL A 122 -9.91 9.86 11.37
CA VAL A 122 -11.01 10.72 11.77
C VAL A 122 -10.85 11.05 13.25
N LEU A 123 -10.88 12.33 13.56
CA LEU A 123 -10.68 12.86 14.90
C LEU A 123 -11.97 13.47 15.42
N PHE A 124 -12.25 13.26 16.70
CA PHE A 124 -13.26 13.99 17.45
C PHE A 124 -12.68 15.32 17.96
N LYS A 125 -13.43 16.40 17.75
CA LYS A 125 -13.12 17.76 18.20
C LYS A 125 -13.57 17.95 19.64
N GLU A 126 -12.77 17.47 20.60
CA GLU A 126 -13.02 17.71 22.01
C GLU A 126 -12.28 18.97 22.46
N GLU A 127 -12.98 20.10 22.61
CA GLU A 127 -12.47 21.40 23.07
C GLU A 127 -11.04 21.79 22.58
N ALA A 128 -10.00 21.32 23.27
CA ALA A 128 -8.58 21.58 23.01
C ALA A 128 -7.74 20.36 22.59
N THR A 129 -8.29 19.14 22.62
CA THR A 129 -7.59 17.90 22.27
C THR A 129 -8.29 17.17 21.14
N LYS A 130 -7.54 16.84 20.10
CA LYS A 130 -8.02 16.00 19.01
C LYS A 130 -7.87 14.55 19.42
N LYS A 131 -8.98 13.82 19.57
CA LYS A 131 -8.99 12.39 19.89
C LYS A 131 -9.24 11.58 18.63
N PRO A 132 -8.39 10.62 18.24
CA PRO A 132 -8.69 9.76 17.11
C PRO A 132 -9.84 8.79 17.45
N VAL A 133 -10.78 8.59 16.52
CA VAL A 133 -11.98 7.77 16.77
C VAL A 133 -12.26 6.73 15.70
N ALA A 134 -11.74 6.92 14.48
CA ALA A 134 -11.86 5.96 13.39
C ALA A 134 -10.85 6.28 12.29
N SER A 135 -10.86 5.50 11.21
CA SER A 135 -10.28 5.91 9.92
C SER A 135 -11.16 5.43 8.77
N PHE A 136 -10.85 5.87 7.55
CA PHE A 136 -11.46 5.36 6.34
C PHE A 136 -10.41 5.25 5.23
N THR A 137 -10.69 4.41 4.25
CA THR A 137 -9.76 4.11 3.15
C THR A 137 -10.24 4.72 1.85
N VAL A 138 -9.33 5.40 1.16
CA VAL A 138 -9.49 5.86 -0.22
C VAL A 138 -8.60 5.01 -1.12
N ALA A 139 -9.20 4.26 -2.03
CA ALA A 139 -8.48 3.37 -2.94
C ALA A 139 -8.82 3.66 -4.40
N LYS A 140 -7.89 3.33 -5.28
CA LYS A 140 -8.08 3.47 -6.72
C LYS A 140 -8.96 2.33 -7.25
N SER A 141 -10.01 2.69 -7.98
CA SER A 141 -10.90 1.81 -8.72
C SER A 141 -10.87 2.13 -10.21
N ASP A 142 -11.61 1.37 -11.03
CA ASP A 142 -11.70 1.61 -12.48
C ASP A 142 -12.16 3.05 -12.82
N ASN A 143 -12.96 3.67 -11.94
CA ASN A 143 -13.50 5.02 -12.12
C ASN A 143 -12.67 6.11 -11.40
N GLY A 144 -11.47 5.79 -10.92
CA GLY A 144 -10.61 6.70 -10.16
C GLY A 144 -10.59 6.41 -8.67
N TRP A 145 -10.06 7.35 -7.89
CA TRP A 145 -10.01 7.26 -6.43
C TRP A 145 -11.41 7.38 -5.83
N GLN A 146 -11.71 6.54 -4.84
CA GLN A 146 -12.99 6.56 -4.13
C GLN A 146 -12.81 6.07 -2.69
N VAL A 147 -13.70 6.52 -1.79
CA VAL A 147 -13.82 5.91 -0.45
C VAL A 147 -14.35 4.48 -0.61
N VAL A 148 -13.61 3.50 -0.11
CA VAL A 148 -13.94 2.06 -0.26
C VAL A 148 -14.26 1.37 1.07
N GLU A 149 -13.82 1.92 2.18
CA GLU A 149 -14.01 1.36 3.52
C GLU A 149 -14.12 2.48 4.54
N ILE A 150 -15.08 2.39 5.47
CA ILE A 150 -15.26 3.34 6.57
C ILE A 150 -15.30 2.55 7.87
N GLY A 151 -14.51 2.97 8.86
CA GLY A 151 -14.34 2.29 10.14
C GLY A 151 -12.87 2.05 10.42
N GLY A 152 -12.11 1.66 9.40
CA GLY A 152 -10.66 1.53 9.49
C GLY A 152 -10.21 0.19 10.05
N TYR A 153 -8.99 -0.20 9.65
CA TYR A 153 -8.40 -1.48 10.03
C TYR A 153 -7.57 -1.40 11.30
N LEU A 154 -6.70 -0.40 11.46
CA LEU A 154 -5.91 -0.21 12.68
C LEU A 154 -6.78 0.37 13.80
N SER A 155 -6.28 0.34 15.05
CA SER A 155 -6.91 1.14 16.10
C SER A 155 -6.87 2.63 15.72
N PRO A 156 -7.82 3.45 16.18
CA PRO A 156 -7.80 4.89 15.89
C PRO A 156 -6.46 5.55 16.23
N GLU A 157 -5.86 5.20 17.36
CA GLU A 157 -4.57 5.72 17.82
C GLU A 157 -3.42 5.32 16.89
N GLN A 158 -3.38 4.06 16.44
CA GLN A 158 -2.35 3.59 15.52
C GLN A 158 -2.48 4.23 14.13
N SER A 159 -3.72 4.38 13.65
CA SER A 159 -3.99 5.07 12.38
C SER A 159 -3.55 6.53 12.46
N TYR A 160 -3.86 7.22 13.56
CA TYR A 160 -3.42 8.60 13.79
C TYR A 160 -1.90 8.73 13.98
N PHE A 161 -1.26 7.79 14.69
CA PHE A 161 0.20 7.76 14.79
C PHE A 161 0.86 7.65 13.40
N SER A 162 0.25 6.87 12.50
CA SER A 162 0.74 6.66 11.13
C SER A 162 0.57 7.88 10.22
N SER A 163 -0.41 8.76 10.49
CA SER A 163 -0.55 10.04 9.77
C SER A 163 0.35 11.14 10.33
N ALA A 164 0.67 11.09 11.63
CA ALA A 164 1.39 12.15 12.33
C ALA A 164 2.90 12.11 12.03
N SER A 165 3.32 12.78 10.96
CA SER A 165 4.74 12.83 10.53
C SER A 165 5.71 13.20 11.65
N GLU A 166 5.40 14.19 12.47
CA GLU A 166 6.27 14.59 13.60
C GLU A 166 6.39 13.48 14.66
N GLY A 167 5.31 12.75 14.92
CA GLY A 167 5.29 11.62 15.83
C GLY A 167 6.18 10.48 15.33
N LEU A 168 6.07 10.15 14.05
CA LEU A 168 6.94 9.16 13.40
C LEU A 168 8.42 9.59 13.41
N ILE A 169 8.71 10.85 13.07
CA ILE A 169 10.07 11.40 13.07
C ILE A 169 10.69 11.29 14.46
N THR A 170 9.92 11.66 15.48
CA THR A 170 10.36 11.60 16.89
C THR A 170 10.63 10.16 17.29
N PHE A 171 9.69 9.26 17.03
CA PHE A 171 9.82 7.83 17.30
C PHE A 171 11.09 7.24 16.69
N PHE A 172 11.37 7.48 15.41
CA PHE A 172 12.56 6.94 14.75
C PHE A 172 13.86 7.57 15.26
N LYS A 173 13.89 8.90 15.50
CA LYS A 173 15.08 9.57 16.03
C LYS A 173 15.41 9.12 17.46
N GLU A 174 14.41 8.93 18.32
CA GLU A 174 14.59 8.38 19.68
C GLU A 174 15.15 6.96 19.67
N ASN A 175 14.86 6.20 18.61
CA ASN A 175 15.41 4.88 18.37
C ASN A 175 16.68 4.90 17.48
N SER A 176 17.39 6.02 17.45
CA SER A 176 18.67 6.18 16.74
C SER A 176 18.63 6.03 15.21
N LEU A 177 17.45 6.08 14.58
CA LEU A 177 17.27 6.08 13.13
C LEU A 177 17.11 7.51 12.62
N LYS A 178 18.22 8.12 12.19
CA LYS A 178 18.28 9.53 11.77
C LYS A 178 18.21 9.73 10.27
N ASP A 179 18.70 8.77 9.51
CA ASP A 179 18.76 8.77 8.06
C ASP A 179 18.09 7.50 7.52
N ALA A 180 17.57 7.57 6.32
CA ALA A 180 16.92 6.46 5.63
C ALA A 180 17.08 6.58 4.13
N ASN A 181 17.28 5.44 3.47
CA ASN A 181 17.16 5.30 2.02
C ASN A 181 15.68 5.21 1.61
N SER A 182 14.81 4.68 2.48
CA SER A 182 13.37 4.55 2.22
C SER A 182 12.57 4.45 3.52
N PHE A 183 11.37 5.04 3.52
CA PHE A 183 10.33 4.86 4.54
C PHE A 183 9.03 4.49 3.84
N ILE A 184 8.39 3.40 4.28
CA ILE A 184 7.14 2.88 3.68
C ILE A 184 6.24 2.32 4.79
N HIS A 185 4.96 2.65 4.77
CA HIS A 185 3.95 1.92 5.55
C HIS A 185 3.34 0.84 4.66
N PHE A 186 3.38 -0.42 5.09
CA PHE A 186 2.77 -1.52 4.35
C PHE A 186 1.97 -2.48 5.25
N ARG A 187 0.92 -3.08 4.70
CA ARG A 187 0.01 -3.99 5.40
C ARG A 187 0.22 -5.43 4.97
N ILE A 188 0.32 -6.36 5.92
CA ILE A 188 0.22 -7.81 5.69
C ILE A 188 -1.11 -8.28 6.31
N PRO A 189 -2.22 -8.29 5.56
CA PRO A 189 -3.55 -8.61 6.09
C PRO A 189 -3.66 -9.99 6.71
N SER A 190 -2.96 -10.99 6.14
CA SER A 190 -2.96 -12.37 6.66
C SER A 190 -2.31 -12.48 8.05
N LEU A 191 -1.62 -11.43 8.50
CA LEU A 191 -1.02 -11.35 9.83
C LEU A 191 -1.77 -10.40 10.76
N HIS A 192 -2.86 -9.76 10.33
CA HIS A 192 -3.53 -8.74 11.13
C HIS A 192 -2.60 -7.58 11.58
N THR A 193 -1.58 -7.26 10.76
CA THR A 193 -0.50 -6.32 11.12
C THR A 193 -0.10 -5.42 9.96
N ASP A 194 0.07 -4.14 10.27
CA ASP A 194 0.76 -3.17 9.42
C ASP A 194 2.20 -3.01 9.90
N PHE A 195 3.08 -2.53 9.02
CA PHE A 195 4.48 -2.32 9.32
C PHE A 195 4.92 -0.95 8.84
N LEU A 196 5.53 -0.19 9.74
CA LEU A 196 6.38 0.94 9.35
C LEU A 196 7.76 0.38 9.02
N TYR A 197 8.14 0.51 7.76
CA TYR A 197 9.39 0.03 7.21
C TYR A 197 10.38 1.18 7.04
N VAL A 198 11.61 0.97 7.49
CA VAL A 198 12.74 1.86 7.23
C VAL A 198 13.90 1.05 6.68
N ALA A 199 14.39 1.43 5.51
CA ALA A 199 15.72 1.02 5.03
C ALA A 199 16.71 2.13 5.39
N ALA A 200 17.74 1.81 6.16
CA ALA A 200 18.80 2.74 6.52
C ALA A 200 20.16 2.04 6.39
N ASP A 201 21.07 2.65 5.63
CA ASP A 201 22.37 2.09 5.28
C ASP A 201 22.24 0.70 4.64
N GLU A 202 22.81 -0.33 5.25
CA GLU A 202 22.74 -1.73 4.82
C GLU A 202 21.74 -2.57 5.64
N GLN A 203 20.88 -1.92 6.44
CA GLN A 203 19.93 -2.60 7.32
C GLN A 203 18.48 -2.13 7.11
N GLU A 204 17.56 -3.04 7.45
CA GLU A 204 16.13 -2.81 7.36
C GLU A 204 15.47 -3.05 8.72
N TYR A 205 14.58 -2.13 9.04
CA TYR A 205 13.87 -2.04 10.29
C TYR A 205 12.37 -2.06 10.05
N PHE A 206 11.65 -2.73 10.95
CA PHE A 206 10.22 -2.96 10.87
C PHE A 206 9.59 -2.66 12.23
N VAL A 207 8.55 -1.83 12.22
CA VAL A 207 7.75 -1.52 13.41
C VAL A 207 6.35 -2.07 13.17
N PRO A 208 5.93 -3.13 13.88
CA PRO A 208 4.60 -3.69 13.69
C PRO A 208 3.56 -2.80 14.38
N LEU A 209 2.49 -2.51 13.66
CA LEU A 209 1.25 -1.91 14.14
C LEU A 209 0.19 -3.01 14.13
N ILE A 210 -0.02 -3.63 15.27
CA ILE A 210 -0.82 -4.86 15.41
C ILE A 210 -2.26 -4.47 15.73
N HIS A 211 -3.21 -4.93 14.91
CA HIS A 211 -4.62 -4.58 15.04
C HIS A 211 -5.18 -5.11 16.38
N ASN A 212 -5.58 -4.19 17.26
CA ASN A 212 -6.25 -4.43 18.55
C ASN A 212 -5.51 -5.40 19.49
N ARG A 213 -4.17 -5.44 19.43
CA ARG A 213 -3.33 -6.30 20.28
C ARG A 213 -1.97 -5.66 20.54
N ASP A 214 -1.40 -5.96 21.70
CA ASP A 214 -0.05 -5.52 22.06
C ASP A 214 1.04 -6.45 21.48
N GLU A 215 0.71 -7.71 21.24
CA GLU A 215 1.66 -8.71 20.73
C GLU A 215 0.98 -9.71 19.79
N LEU A 216 1.68 -10.12 18.73
CA LEU A 216 1.25 -11.17 17.82
C LEU A 216 2.46 -11.85 17.16
N HIS A 217 2.48 -13.18 17.13
CA HIS A 217 3.59 -13.98 16.58
C HIS A 217 4.96 -13.68 17.21
N GLY A 218 5.00 -13.24 18.48
CA GLY A 218 6.22 -12.84 19.18
C GLY A 218 6.73 -11.44 18.82
N LEU A 219 5.98 -10.68 18.01
CA LEU A 219 6.22 -9.27 17.74
C LEU A 219 5.38 -8.42 18.66
N LYS A 220 5.99 -7.41 19.29
CA LYS A 220 5.32 -6.41 20.12
C LYS A 220 5.03 -5.15 19.30
N ASN A 221 3.84 -4.62 19.48
CA ASN A 221 3.37 -3.39 18.86
C ASN A 221 4.36 -2.24 19.12
N ASN A 222 4.59 -1.37 18.12
CA ASN A 222 5.48 -0.21 18.22
C ASN A 222 6.94 -0.51 18.62
N THR A 223 7.42 -1.75 18.42
CA THR A 223 8.81 -2.13 18.70
C THR A 223 9.60 -2.29 17.39
N ILE A 224 10.85 -1.83 17.36
CA ILE A 224 11.71 -1.97 16.17
C ILE A 224 12.32 -3.37 16.11
N TYR A 225 12.19 -4.00 14.95
CA TYR A 225 12.82 -5.27 14.61
C TYR A 225 13.66 -5.13 13.36
N THR A 226 14.80 -5.81 13.33
CA THR A 226 15.54 -6.05 12.09
C THR A 226 14.78 -7.04 11.19
N ARG A 227 15.12 -7.10 9.90
CA ARG A 227 14.59 -8.13 8.99
C ARG A 227 14.72 -9.54 9.56
N ASN A 228 15.89 -9.89 10.13
CA ASN A 228 16.14 -11.25 10.61
C ASN A 228 15.23 -11.60 11.79
N GLU A 229 15.04 -10.68 12.73
CA GLU A 229 14.13 -10.87 13.87
C GLU A 229 12.69 -10.97 13.40
N LEU A 230 12.28 -10.11 12.47
CA LEU A 230 10.95 -10.15 11.87
C LEU A 230 10.71 -11.51 11.19
N VAL A 231 11.58 -11.92 10.25
CA VAL A 231 11.44 -13.17 9.50
C VAL A 231 11.47 -14.39 10.44
N SER A 232 12.28 -14.35 11.50
CA SER A 232 12.28 -15.40 12.52
C SER A 232 10.92 -15.51 13.23
N ALA A 233 10.28 -14.38 13.51
CA ALA A 233 8.99 -14.32 14.20
C ALA A 233 7.80 -14.76 13.30
N ILE A 234 7.69 -14.18 12.09
CA ILE A 234 6.50 -14.36 11.23
C ILE A 234 6.69 -15.30 10.05
N GLY A 235 7.94 -15.64 9.70
CA GLY A 235 8.28 -16.47 8.54
C GLY A 235 7.56 -17.82 8.52
N PRO A 236 7.52 -18.59 9.63
CA PRO A 236 6.78 -19.85 9.67
C PRO A 236 5.28 -19.69 9.38
N THR A 237 4.65 -18.64 9.92
CA THR A 237 3.22 -18.35 9.73
C THR A 237 2.93 -17.97 8.28
N ILE A 238 3.75 -17.07 7.71
CA ILE A 238 3.61 -16.63 6.33
C ILE A 238 3.78 -17.81 5.35
N LYS A 239 4.82 -18.64 5.53
CA LYS A 239 5.07 -19.79 4.64
C LYS A 239 3.89 -20.76 4.62
N ARG A 240 3.34 -21.06 5.80
CA ARG A 240 2.14 -21.90 5.93
C ARG A 240 0.94 -21.33 5.14
N ASN A 241 0.78 -20.01 5.13
CA ASN A 241 -0.30 -19.34 4.39
C ASN A 241 -0.06 -19.32 2.87
N LEU A 242 1.20 -19.24 2.42
CA LEU A 242 1.55 -19.30 0.99
C LEU A 242 1.33 -20.69 0.38
N ASP A 243 1.58 -21.73 1.17
CA ASP A 243 1.41 -23.13 0.73
C ASP A 243 -0.05 -23.60 0.81
N ASN A 244 -0.95 -22.79 1.38
CA ASN A 244 -2.37 -23.11 1.47
C ASN A 244 -3.09 -22.75 0.16
N PRO A 245 -3.70 -23.73 -0.56
CA PRO A 245 -4.45 -23.46 -1.79
C PRO A 245 -5.74 -22.65 -1.55
N ASN A 246 -6.23 -22.62 -0.31
CA ASN A 246 -7.40 -21.84 0.13
C ASN A 246 -7.01 -20.96 1.32
N PRO A 247 -6.24 -19.87 1.12
CA PRO A 247 -5.94 -18.94 2.19
C PRO A 247 -7.26 -18.42 2.75
N ALA A 248 -7.39 -18.36 4.09
CA ALA A 248 -8.53 -17.70 4.71
C ALA A 248 -8.63 -16.30 4.09
N PRO A 249 -9.83 -15.84 3.69
CA PRO A 249 -9.98 -14.54 3.06
C PRO A 249 -9.42 -13.50 4.04
N SER A 250 -8.27 -12.94 3.71
CA SER A 250 -7.83 -11.69 4.31
C SER A 250 -8.93 -10.68 3.99
N GLY A 251 -9.37 -9.92 4.99
CA GLY A 251 -10.53 -9.03 4.96
C GLY A 251 -10.47 -7.85 3.99
N TYR A 252 -9.90 -8.03 2.80
CA TYR A 252 -10.10 -7.11 1.70
C TYR A 252 -11.52 -7.24 1.16
N PRO A 253 -12.18 -6.13 0.84
CA PRO A 253 -13.27 -6.18 -0.12
C PRO A 253 -12.71 -6.75 -1.42
N SER A 254 -13.22 -7.91 -1.84
CA SER A 254 -13.00 -8.38 -3.20
C SER A 254 -13.68 -7.36 -4.12
N VAL A 255 -12.89 -6.51 -4.78
CA VAL A 255 -13.40 -5.84 -5.98
C VAL A 255 -13.59 -6.97 -6.99
N GLU A 256 -14.84 -7.41 -7.16
CA GLU A 256 -15.20 -8.26 -8.28
C GLU A 256 -14.78 -7.54 -9.56
N ARG A 257 -13.59 -7.91 -10.04
CA ARG A 257 -13.12 -7.50 -11.35
C ARG A 257 -14.13 -8.10 -12.32
N ASN A 258 -15.01 -7.27 -12.84
CA ASN A 258 -16.15 -7.70 -13.64
C ASN A 258 -15.63 -8.43 -14.89
N LYS A 259 -15.51 -9.77 -14.80
CA LYS A 259 -14.94 -10.65 -15.83
C LYS A 259 -15.76 -10.58 -17.12
N ASP A 260 -17.00 -10.12 -17.02
CA ASP A 260 -17.94 -10.01 -18.13
C ASP A 260 -17.48 -8.98 -19.17
N HIS A 261 -16.80 -7.91 -18.76
CA HIS A 261 -16.27 -6.91 -19.71
C HIS A 261 -15.08 -7.43 -20.51
N LEU A 262 -14.21 -8.26 -19.91
CA LEU A 262 -13.06 -8.83 -20.62
C LEU A 262 -13.51 -9.87 -21.66
N PHE A 263 -14.53 -10.65 -21.31
CA PHE A 263 -15.14 -11.62 -22.22
C PHE A 263 -15.89 -10.94 -23.39
N LEU A 264 -16.59 -9.83 -23.12
CA LEU A 264 -17.27 -9.03 -24.14
C LEU A 264 -16.27 -8.42 -25.14
N VAL A 265 -15.16 -7.85 -24.66
CA VAL A 265 -14.12 -7.26 -25.52
C VAL A 265 -13.44 -8.33 -26.39
N ALA A 266 -13.14 -9.51 -25.82
CA ALA A 266 -12.59 -10.64 -26.57
C ALA A 266 -13.57 -11.17 -27.63
N PHE A 267 -14.86 -11.25 -27.30
CA PHE A 267 -15.90 -11.67 -28.24
C PHE A 267 -16.07 -10.68 -29.41
N LEU A 268 -16.12 -9.38 -29.12
CA LEU A 268 -16.26 -8.34 -30.14
C LEU A 268 -15.05 -8.26 -31.08
N SER A 269 -13.84 -8.42 -30.55
CA SER A 269 -12.62 -8.46 -31.37
C SER A 269 -12.57 -9.70 -32.27
N MET A 270 -13.01 -10.86 -31.78
CA MET A 270 -13.11 -12.07 -32.61
C MET A 270 -14.18 -11.95 -33.71
N ALA A 271 -15.33 -11.35 -33.40
CA ALA A 271 -16.38 -11.08 -34.39
C ALA A 271 -15.88 -10.14 -35.50
N PHE A 272 -15.10 -9.11 -35.15
CA PHE A 272 -14.53 -8.17 -36.12
C PHE A 272 -13.54 -8.86 -37.07
N ILE A 273 -12.68 -9.75 -36.55
CA ILE A 273 -11.74 -10.54 -37.37
C ILE A 273 -12.50 -11.44 -38.35
N ILE A 274 -13.57 -12.10 -37.89
CA ILE A 274 -14.39 -12.97 -38.75
C ILE A 274 -15.05 -12.14 -39.86
N ILE A 275 -15.66 -11.00 -39.53
CA ILE A 275 -16.30 -10.10 -40.51
C ILE A 275 -15.26 -9.59 -41.53
N ALA A 276 -14.08 -9.17 -41.08
CA ALA A 276 -13.00 -8.71 -41.95
C ALA A 276 -12.52 -9.83 -42.89
N PHE A 277 -12.36 -11.05 -42.39
CA PHE A 277 -11.95 -12.21 -43.19
C PHE A 277 -12.99 -12.57 -44.25
N TYR A 278 -14.28 -12.62 -43.89
CA TYR A 278 -15.36 -12.90 -44.84
C TYR A 278 -15.55 -11.76 -45.85
N GLY A 279 -15.43 -10.50 -45.41
CA GLY A 279 -15.46 -9.33 -46.29
C GLY A 279 -14.33 -9.34 -47.31
N TYR A 280 -13.10 -9.61 -46.85
CA TYR A 280 -11.92 -9.72 -47.71
C TYR A 280 -12.05 -10.87 -48.71
N ARG A 281 -12.47 -12.06 -48.25
CA ARG A 281 -12.70 -13.22 -49.14
C ARG A 281 -13.74 -12.90 -50.21
N LYS A 282 -14.87 -12.29 -49.82
CA LYS A 282 -15.94 -11.89 -50.75
C LYS A 282 -15.45 -10.84 -51.77
N PHE A 283 -14.62 -9.91 -51.34
CA PHE A 283 -14.01 -8.89 -52.20
C PHE A 283 -13.05 -9.50 -53.23
N ILE A 284 -12.19 -10.44 -52.83
CA ILE A 284 -11.31 -11.17 -53.76
C ILE A 284 -12.13 -11.98 -54.77
N THR A 285 -13.13 -12.74 -54.32
CA THR A 285 -13.95 -13.56 -55.24
C THR A 285 -14.71 -12.73 -56.26
N LYS A 286 -15.12 -11.49 -55.93
CA LYS A 286 -15.75 -10.57 -56.89
C LYS A 286 -14.78 -9.98 -57.92
N ARG A 287 -13.47 -9.92 -57.63
CA ARG A 287 -12.45 -9.46 -58.59
C ARG A 287 -11.91 -10.57 -59.49
N CYS A 288 -12.18 -11.84 -59.16
CA CYS A 288 -11.74 -13.00 -59.93
C CYS A 288 -12.86 -13.69 -60.73
N ALA A 289 -14.08 -13.14 -60.73
CA ALA A 289 -15.12 -13.56 -61.64
C ALA A 289 -14.97 -12.77 -62.97
N PRO A 290 -14.76 -13.44 -64.12
CA PRO A 290 -14.65 -12.80 -65.43
C PRO A 290 -15.98 -12.20 -65.91
#